data_AF-A0A6A0GQ78-F1
#
_entry.id   AF-A0A6A0GQ78-F1
#
_cell.length_a   1.000
_cell.length_b   1.000
_cell.length_c   1.000
_cell.angle_alpha   90.00
_cell.angle_beta   90.00
_cell.angle_gamma   90.00
#
_symmetry.space_group_name_H-M   'P 1'
#
loop_
_entity.id
_entity.type
_entity.pdbx_description
1 polymer ?
#
loop_
_entity_poly.entity_id
_entity_poly.type
_entity_poly.pdbx_seq_one_letter_code
_entity_poly.pdbx_strand_id
1 'polypeptide(L)'
;MDDEAETYKLWRIRKTIMQLCHDRGYLVTQDELEQTVEQFKEQFGDKPSERRPARSDLIVLVAHNDDPTDQMFVFFPDEAKVGVRTIKTYCTRMQEENIQRAIIVVQAGMSFSAKQAVCLLCGGCVPAVWWLYACCVVAVNGLCGGCVSGVWRL
;
A
#
# COMPACT_ATOMS: atom_id res chain seq x y z
N MET A 1 -4.05 17.63 -19.97
CA MET A 1 -2.93 17.10 -19.18
C MET A 1 -3.30 17.40 -17.74
N ASP A 2 -3.63 16.35 -16.99
CA ASP A 2 -4.28 16.42 -15.67
C ASP A 2 -3.25 16.32 -14.53
N ASP A 3 -2.01 16.76 -14.81
CA ASP A 3 -0.84 16.56 -13.95
C ASP A 3 -1.02 17.13 -12.54
N GLU A 4 -1.69 18.27 -12.45
CA GLU A 4 -2.01 18.89 -11.17
C GLU A 4 -3.02 18.07 -10.34
N ALA A 5 -4.03 17.50 -10.99
CA ALA A 5 -5.04 16.69 -10.33
C ALA A 5 -4.53 15.29 -9.97
N GLU A 6 -3.64 14.69 -10.76
CA GLU A 6 -2.90 13.49 -10.36
C GLU A 6 -1.99 13.75 -9.15
N THR A 7 -1.26 14.87 -9.15
CA THR A 7 -0.40 15.27 -8.03
C THR A 7 -1.22 15.46 -6.75
N TYR A 8 -2.36 16.17 -6.84
CA TYR A 8 -3.26 16.36 -5.71
C TYR A 8 -3.84 15.04 -5.19
N LYS A 9 -4.17 14.10 -6.08
CA LYS A 9 -4.63 12.76 -5.71
C LYS A 9 -3.57 11.97 -4.96
N LEU A 10 -2.32 11.97 -5.43
CA LEU A 10 -1.20 11.30 -4.77
C LEU A 10 -0.94 11.89 -3.38
N TRP A 11 -0.93 13.23 -3.26
CA TRP A 11 -0.79 13.91 -1.98
C TRP A 11 -1.90 13.51 -1.00
N ARG A 12 -3.17 13.50 -1.43
CA ARG A 12 -4.29 13.06 -0.56
C ARG A 12 -4.15 11.63 -0.08
N ILE A 13 -3.73 10.73 -0.98
CA ILE A 13 -3.51 9.31 -0.62
C ILE A 13 -2.39 9.20 0.41
N ARG A 14 -1.25 9.86 0.17
CA ARG A 14 -0.12 9.88 1.12
C ARG A 14 -0.54 10.41 2.48
N LYS A 15 -1.24 11.55 2.53
CA LYS A 15 -1.75 12.12 3.79
C LYS A 15 -2.65 11.15 4.55
N THR A 16 -3.54 10.46 3.85
CA THR A 16 -4.42 9.44 4.45
C THR A 16 -3.62 8.27 5.01
N ILE A 17 -2.57 7.84 4.32
CA ILE A 17 -1.71 6.74 4.77
C ILE A 17 -0.88 7.16 5.99
N MET A 18 -0.33 8.37 6.02
CA MET A 18 0.38 8.88 7.19
C MET A 18 -0.52 8.95 8.42
N GLN A 19 -1.75 9.46 8.24
CA GLN A 19 -2.77 9.45 9.30
C GLN A 19 -3.09 8.03 9.77
N LEU A 20 -3.29 7.10 8.83
CA LEU A 20 -3.56 5.69 9.10
C LEU A 20 -2.43 5.02 9.89
N CYS A 21 -1.18 5.32 9.55
CA CYS A 21 0.01 4.83 10.24
C CYS A 21 0.07 5.39 11.67
N HIS A 22 -0.14 6.70 11.84
CA HIS A 22 -0.19 7.34 13.15
C HIS A 22 -1.30 6.74 14.03
N ASP A 23 -2.52 6.58 13.52
CA ASP A 23 -3.65 5.98 14.24
C ASP A 23 -3.40 4.51 14.65
N ARG A 24 -2.48 3.82 13.96
CA ARG A 24 -2.06 2.45 14.27
C ARG A 24 -0.87 2.38 15.24
N GLY A 25 -0.32 3.50 15.70
CA GLY A 25 0.85 3.52 16.59
C GLY A 25 2.20 3.45 15.86
N TYR A 26 2.23 3.68 14.54
CA TYR A 26 3.49 3.85 13.83
C TYR A 26 4.06 5.26 14.06
N LEU A 27 5.39 5.33 14.08
CA LEU A 27 6.13 6.57 14.28
C LEU A 27 6.04 7.42 13.00
N VAL A 28 5.21 8.46 13.07
CA VAL A 28 5.00 9.44 12.01
C VAL A 28 5.16 10.82 12.63
N THR A 29 5.90 11.71 11.96
CA THR A 29 6.13 13.06 12.48
C THR A 29 4.93 13.98 12.18
N GLN A 30 4.75 15.00 13.01
CA GLN A 30 3.69 15.99 12.82
C GLN A 30 3.85 16.75 11.49
N ASP A 31 5.09 17.01 11.05
CA ASP A 31 5.40 17.65 9.77
C ASP A 31 4.90 16.82 8.58
N GLU A 32 5.00 15.49 8.65
CA GLU A 32 4.48 14.58 7.62
C GLU A 32 2.95 14.53 7.60
N LEU A 33 2.29 14.65 8.76
CA LEU A 33 0.83 14.69 8.87
C LEU A 33 0.24 15.99 8.34
N GLU A 34 0.91 17.11 8.62
CA GLU A 34 0.48 18.45 8.23
C GLU A 34 1.02 18.91 6.87
N GLN A 35 1.76 18.02 6.15
CA GLN A 35 2.34 18.31 4.85
C GLN A 35 1.30 18.90 3.87
N THR A 36 1.61 20.09 3.36
CA THR A 36 0.82 20.83 2.37
C THR A 36 1.07 20.32 0.95
N VAL A 37 0.19 20.64 0.01
CA VAL A 37 0.37 20.20 -1.39
C VAL A 37 1.58 20.89 -2.02
N GLU A 38 1.87 22.11 -1.60
CA GLU A 38 3.00 22.92 -2.05
C GLU A 38 4.33 22.28 -1.60
N GLN A 39 4.43 21.90 -0.32
CA GLN A 39 5.59 21.16 0.18
C GLN A 39 5.78 19.81 -0.51
N PHE A 40 4.67 19.12 -0.81
CA PHE A 40 4.72 17.87 -1.56
C PHE A 40 5.22 18.07 -2.99
N LYS A 41 4.74 19.12 -3.68
CA LYS A 41 5.22 19.51 -5.02
C LYS A 41 6.71 19.91 -4.98
N GLU A 42 7.17 20.57 -3.92
CA GLU A 42 8.58 20.94 -3.76
C GLU A 42 9.48 19.73 -3.53
N GLN A 43 9.06 18.78 -2.70
CA GLN A 43 9.84 17.56 -2.41
C GLN A 43 9.89 16.58 -3.57
N PHE A 44 8.76 16.31 -4.22
CA PHE A 44 8.64 15.23 -5.21
C PHE A 44 8.44 15.72 -6.65
N GLY A 45 8.14 17.00 -6.85
CA GLY A 45 7.85 17.60 -8.15
C GLY A 45 6.35 17.75 -8.43
N ASP A 46 6.04 18.56 -9.45
CA ASP A 46 4.68 18.94 -9.86
C ASP A 46 4.22 18.34 -11.20
N LYS A 47 5.07 17.55 -11.86
CA LYS A 47 4.88 16.99 -13.20
C LYS A 47 4.94 15.45 -13.23
N PRO A 48 3.86 14.76 -12.81
CA PRO A 48 3.76 13.31 -12.92
C PRO A 48 3.95 12.80 -14.36
N SER A 49 3.63 13.58 -15.40
CA SER A 49 3.97 13.26 -16.80
C SER A 49 5.47 13.04 -17.06
N GLU A 50 6.34 13.71 -16.31
CA GLU A 50 7.80 13.58 -16.39
C GLU A 50 8.34 12.54 -15.37
N ARG A 51 7.45 11.75 -14.75
CA ARG A 51 7.73 10.88 -13.59
C ARG A 51 8.25 11.65 -12.38
N ARG A 52 7.69 12.85 -12.12
CA ARG A 52 8.03 13.69 -10.97
C ARG A 52 6.74 14.26 -10.34
N PRO A 53 6.11 13.57 -9.38
CA PRO A 53 6.68 12.55 -8.51
C PRO A 53 6.82 11.17 -9.16
N ALA A 54 8.00 10.56 -9.03
CA ALA A 54 8.13 9.15 -9.35
C ALA A 54 7.44 8.36 -8.23
N ARG A 55 6.58 7.41 -8.58
CA ARG A 55 5.87 6.62 -7.54
C ARG A 55 6.82 5.77 -6.69
N SER A 56 8.01 5.47 -7.18
CA SER A 56 9.10 4.88 -6.40
C SER A 56 9.55 5.75 -5.23
N ASP A 57 9.51 7.08 -5.38
CA ASP A 57 9.98 8.02 -4.37
C ASP A 57 8.91 8.28 -3.30
N LEU A 58 7.67 7.87 -3.60
CA LEU A 58 6.56 7.87 -2.65
C LEU A 58 6.55 6.64 -1.75
N ILE A 59 7.48 5.70 -1.92
CA ILE A 59 7.58 4.53 -1.04
C ILE A 59 7.92 5.02 0.36
N VAL A 60 7.10 4.63 1.34
CA VAL A 60 7.30 4.98 2.75
C VAL A 60 7.60 3.73 3.54
N LEU A 61 8.60 3.80 4.40
CA LEU A 61 8.85 2.83 5.46
C LEU A 61 8.47 3.48 6.78
N VAL A 62 7.52 2.87 7.50
CA VAL A 62 7.17 3.30 8.86
C VAL A 62 7.52 2.22 9.87
N ALA A 63 8.05 2.61 11.02
CA ALA A 63 8.36 1.72 12.14
C ALA A 63 7.35 1.91 13.26
N HIS A 64 6.98 0.84 13.96
CA HIS A 64 6.05 0.90 15.08
C HIS A 64 6.71 1.55 16.30
N ASN A 65 5.93 2.28 17.09
CA ASN A 65 6.45 2.98 18.27
C ASN A 65 6.82 2.01 19.41
N ASP A 66 6.05 0.94 19.60
CA ASP A 66 6.28 -0.03 20.68
C ASP A 66 7.29 -1.13 20.31
N ASP A 67 7.44 -1.45 19.02
CA ASP A 67 8.33 -2.50 18.54
C ASP A 67 9.06 -2.04 17.25
N PRO A 68 10.36 -1.71 17.33
CA PRO A 68 11.10 -1.24 16.16
C PRO A 68 11.34 -2.34 15.10
N THR A 69 11.11 -3.61 15.45
CA THR A 69 11.15 -4.73 14.49
C THR A 69 9.85 -4.84 13.70
N ASP A 70 8.77 -4.26 14.22
CA ASP A 70 7.52 -4.10 13.50
C ASP A 70 7.58 -2.89 12.57
N GLN A 71 7.92 -3.16 11.32
CA GLN A 71 7.93 -2.16 10.27
C GLN A 71 6.89 -2.49 9.20
N MET A 72 6.44 -1.44 8.50
CA MET A 72 5.49 -1.56 7.42
C MET A 72 5.94 -0.76 6.21
N PHE A 73 5.96 -1.42 5.05
CA PHE A 73 6.22 -0.79 3.77
C PHE A 73 4.94 -0.28 3.11
N VAL A 74 5.02 0.86 2.44
CA VAL A 74 3.93 1.38 1.61
C VAL A 74 4.44 1.50 0.18
N PHE A 75 3.94 0.65 -0.71
CA PHE A 75 4.33 0.62 -2.12
C PHE A 75 3.32 1.34 -3.02
N PHE A 76 3.84 2.15 -3.93
CA PHE A 76 3.09 2.83 -4.99
C PHE A 76 3.58 2.35 -6.36
N PRO A 77 3.00 1.27 -6.92
CA PRO A 77 3.32 0.82 -8.27
C PRO A 77 2.96 1.85 -9.34
N ASP A 78 3.83 1.99 -10.35
CA ASP A 78 3.58 2.83 -11.53
C ASP A 78 2.57 2.19 -12.50
N GLU A 79 2.48 0.85 -12.47
CA GLU A 79 1.58 0.08 -13.31
C GLU A 79 0.11 0.28 -12.93
N ALA A 80 -0.73 0.67 -13.90
CA ALA A 80 -2.18 0.76 -13.70
C ALA A 80 -2.80 -0.58 -13.26
N LYS A 81 -2.27 -1.69 -13.79
CA LYS A 81 -2.64 -3.06 -13.42
C LYS A 81 -1.42 -3.80 -12.88
N VAL A 82 -1.42 -4.11 -11.59
CA VAL A 82 -0.29 -4.80 -10.96
C VAL A 82 -0.26 -6.27 -11.37
N GLY A 83 0.88 -6.69 -11.91
CA GLY A 83 1.17 -8.08 -12.29
C GLY A 83 1.84 -8.89 -11.18
N VAL A 84 1.88 -10.22 -11.37
CA VAL A 84 2.58 -11.15 -10.45
C VAL A 84 4.07 -10.83 -10.33
N ARG A 85 4.68 -10.35 -11.41
CA ARG A 85 6.11 -9.98 -11.44
C ARG A 85 6.40 -8.90 -10.40
N THR A 86 5.60 -7.85 -10.39
CA THR A 86 5.74 -6.70 -9.48
C THR A 86 5.53 -7.12 -8.03
N ILE A 87 4.52 -7.94 -7.75
CA ILE A 87 4.29 -8.51 -6.41
C ILE A 87 5.48 -9.35 -5.95
N LYS A 88 6.02 -10.23 -6.80
CA LYS A 88 7.21 -11.03 -6.45
C LYS A 88 8.39 -10.13 -6.08
N THR A 89 8.64 -9.08 -6.85
CA THR A 89 9.71 -8.11 -6.55
C THR A 89 9.49 -7.43 -5.19
N TYR A 90 8.26 -7.03 -4.85
CA TYR A 90 7.98 -6.45 -3.54
C TYR A 90 8.16 -7.46 -2.41
N CYS A 91 7.73 -8.71 -2.60
CA CYS A 91 7.93 -9.75 -1.60
C CYS A 91 9.41 -10.08 -1.38
N THR A 92 10.23 -10.10 -2.43
CA THR A 92 11.69 -10.25 -2.28
C THR A 92 12.28 -9.10 -1.47
N ARG A 93 11.90 -7.84 -1.77
CA ARG A 93 12.35 -6.68 -0.97
C ARG A 93 11.91 -6.76 0.49
N MET A 94 10.68 -7.18 0.75
CA MET A 94 10.20 -7.40 2.11
C MET A 94 11.00 -8.47 2.85
N GLN A 95 11.40 -9.54 2.15
CA GLN A 95 12.25 -10.60 2.74
C GLN A 95 13.67 -10.11 3.02
N GLU A 96 14.25 -9.32 2.12
CA GLU A 96 15.60 -8.75 2.27
C GLU A 96 15.68 -7.81 3.48
N GLU A 97 14.66 -6.98 3.68
CA GLU A 97 14.57 -6.04 4.81
C GLU A 97 13.94 -6.67 6.07
N ASN A 98 13.56 -7.95 6.02
CA ASN A 98 12.87 -8.68 7.10
C ASN A 98 11.56 -8.00 7.59
N ILE A 99 10.76 -7.49 6.66
CA ILE A 99 9.52 -6.77 6.92
C ILE A 99 8.31 -7.66 6.64
N GLN A 100 7.42 -7.75 7.61
CA GLN A 100 6.26 -8.65 7.55
C GLN A 100 4.98 -7.96 7.03
N ARG A 101 4.92 -6.62 7.09
CA ARG A 101 3.72 -5.85 6.74
C ARG A 101 3.99 -4.93 5.56
N ALA A 102 3.05 -4.89 4.63
CA ALA A 102 3.08 -3.92 3.54
C ALA A 102 1.69 -3.52 3.07
N ILE A 103 1.56 -2.28 2.63
CA ILE A 103 0.40 -1.68 1.96
C ILE A 103 0.78 -1.47 0.50
N ILE A 104 -0.09 -1.86 -0.43
CA ILE A 104 0.12 -1.65 -1.87
C ILE A 104 -1.03 -0.81 -2.41
N VAL A 105 -0.72 0.39 -2.90
CA VAL A 105 -1.71 1.32 -3.44
C VAL A 105 -1.83 1.13 -4.95
N VAL A 106 -2.93 0.54 -5.40
CA VAL A 106 -3.18 0.24 -6.82
C VAL A 106 -4.09 1.28 -7.49
N GLN A 107 -3.84 1.61 -8.76
CA GLN A 107 -4.65 2.62 -9.47
C GLN A 107 -5.96 2.08 -10.06
N ALA A 108 -5.90 1.02 -10.87
CA ALA A 108 -7.11 0.40 -11.46
C ALA A 108 -7.42 -0.96 -10.81
N GLY A 109 -6.37 -1.72 -10.47
CA GLY A 109 -6.50 -2.97 -9.72
C GLY A 109 -5.34 -3.93 -9.93
N MET A 110 -5.49 -5.12 -9.36
CA MET A 110 -4.53 -6.22 -9.51
C MET A 110 -5.04 -7.27 -10.50
N SER A 111 -4.14 -7.86 -11.28
CA SER A 111 -4.46 -9.06 -12.06
C SER A 111 -4.91 -10.21 -11.15
N PHE A 112 -5.77 -11.10 -11.65
CA PHE A 112 -6.25 -12.25 -10.87
C PHE A 112 -5.08 -13.09 -10.31
N SER A 113 -4.07 -13.34 -11.14
CA SER A 113 -2.85 -14.05 -10.75
C SER A 113 -2.06 -13.30 -9.66
N ALA A 114 -2.01 -11.96 -9.69
CA ALA A 114 -1.35 -11.18 -8.64
C ALA A 114 -2.10 -11.27 -7.31
N LYS A 115 -3.44 -11.20 -7.33
CA LYS A 115 -4.27 -11.41 -6.12
C LYS A 115 -4.04 -12.79 -5.53
N GLN A 116 -3.99 -13.81 -6.39
CA GLN A 116 -3.70 -15.18 -5.97
C GLN A 116 -2.29 -15.29 -5.38
N ALA A 117 -1.29 -14.64 -5.97
CA ALA A 117 0.06 -14.62 -5.44
C ALA A 117 0.13 -13.96 -4.05
N VAL A 118 -0.52 -12.81 -3.83
CA VAL A 118 -0.59 -12.16 -2.52
C VAL A 118 -1.26 -13.07 -1.48
N CYS A 119 -2.36 -13.73 -1.84
CA CYS A 119 -3.06 -14.66 -0.96
C CYS A 119 -2.19 -15.88 -0.59
N LEU A 120 -1.47 -16.45 -1.56
CA LEU A 120 -0.57 -17.59 -1.35
C LEU A 120 0.64 -17.22 -0.48
N LEU A 121 1.17 -16.00 -0.62
CA LEU A 121 2.34 -15.53 0.13
C LEU A 121 2.00 -15.16 1.58
N CYS A 122 0.74 -14.83 1.88
CA CYS A 122 0.26 -14.58 3.24
C CYS A 122 0.04 -15.86 4.08
N GLY A 123 0.21 -17.05 3.48
CA GLY A 123 0.61 -18.28 4.18
C GLY A 123 -0.16 -18.68 5.46
N GLY A 124 -1.48 -18.47 5.53
CA GLY A 124 -2.22 -18.76 6.78
C GLY A 124 -3.65 -19.30 6.70
N CYS A 125 -4.39 -19.20 5.61
CA CYS A 125 -5.75 -19.78 5.52
C CYS A 125 -6.15 -20.11 4.08
N VAL A 126 -5.84 -21.32 3.64
CA VAL A 126 -6.75 -22.06 2.75
C VAL A 126 -6.56 -23.55 2.99
N PRO A 127 -7.63 -24.22 3.41
CA PRO A 127 -8.24 -25.05 2.39
C PRO A 127 -9.67 -24.58 2.12
N ALA A 128 -10.06 -24.79 0.87
CA ALA A 128 -11.43 -24.95 0.38
C ALA A 128 -12.00 -23.80 -0.48
N VAL A 129 -12.29 -24.21 -1.72
CA VAL A 129 -13.43 -23.84 -2.56
C VAL A 129 -13.23 -22.71 -3.58
N TRP A 130 -12.91 -23.17 -4.79
CA TRP A 130 -13.36 -22.62 -6.05
C TRP A 130 -14.90 -22.43 -6.10
N TRP A 131 -15.35 -21.30 -6.70
CA TRP A 131 -16.73 -20.94 -7.13
C TRP A 131 -17.68 -20.31 -6.10
N LEU A 132 -17.99 -19.00 -6.24
CA LEU A 132 -19.25 -18.51 -6.82
C LEU A 132 -19.33 -16.96 -6.82
N TYR A 133 -19.96 -16.50 -7.89
CA TYR A 133 -20.59 -15.21 -8.19
C TYR A 133 -20.85 -14.18 -7.08
N ALA A 134 -20.64 -12.91 -7.47
CA ALA A 134 -21.47 -11.72 -7.22
C ALA A 134 -22.09 -11.44 -5.84
N CYS A 135 -21.80 -10.22 -5.37
CA CYS A 135 -22.58 -9.36 -4.47
C CYS A 135 -22.80 -9.74 -2.99
N CYS A 136 -22.65 -8.70 -2.16
CA CYS A 136 -23.27 -8.47 -0.86
C CYS A 136 -22.75 -9.22 0.39
N VAL A 137 -22.07 -8.43 1.24
CA VAL A 137 -22.17 -8.31 2.71
C VAL A 137 -22.26 -9.59 3.58
N VAL A 138 -21.41 -9.57 4.62
CA VAL A 138 -21.54 -10.17 5.97
C VAL A 138 -20.57 -11.32 6.28
N ALA A 139 -19.62 -10.94 7.14
CA ALA A 139 -19.02 -11.69 8.24
C ALA A 139 -18.66 -13.17 8.02
N VAL A 140 -17.40 -13.42 7.69
CA VAL A 140 -16.69 -14.61 8.18
C VAL A 140 -15.84 -14.14 9.34
N ASN A 141 -16.44 -14.19 10.52
CA ASN A 141 -15.74 -14.05 11.79
C ASN A 141 -15.13 -15.41 12.13
N GLY A 142 -13.82 -15.42 12.36
CA GLY A 142 -13.08 -16.60 12.79
C GLY A 142 -12.32 -17.30 11.67
N LEU A 143 -11.07 -16.91 11.47
CA LEU A 143 -9.87 -17.79 11.42
C LEU A 143 -8.63 -16.93 11.09
N CYS A 144 -7.56 -17.17 11.84
CA CYS A 144 -6.23 -16.52 11.79
C CYS A 144 -6.14 -15.03 12.19
N GLY A 145 -6.06 -14.79 13.50
CA GLY A 145 -5.76 -13.48 14.10
C GLY A 145 -4.29 -13.06 14.00
N GLY A 146 -3.81 -12.75 12.79
CA GLY A 146 -2.43 -12.24 12.66
C GLY A 146 -2.05 -11.41 11.43
N CYS A 147 -2.64 -11.62 10.25
CA CYS A 147 -1.94 -11.20 9.01
C CYS A 147 -2.71 -10.36 8.00
N VAL A 148 -3.88 -9.79 8.31
CA VAL A 148 -4.62 -8.96 7.34
C VAL A 148 -4.98 -7.59 7.89
N SER A 149 -3.99 -6.68 7.85
CA SER A 149 -4.26 -5.25 7.79
C SER A 149 -4.34 -4.81 6.33
N GLY A 150 -5.57 -4.77 5.82
CA GLY A 150 -6.03 -3.72 4.91
C GLY A 150 -5.49 -3.68 3.49
N VAL A 151 -6.04 -4.50 2.60
CA VAL A 151 -6.14 -4.11 1.18
C VAL A 151 -7.31 -3.13 1.08
N TRP A 152 -7.02 -1.83 1.23
CA TRP A 152 -8.02 -0.78 1.03
C TRP A 152 -8.15 -0.48 -0.46
N ARG A 153 -9.38 -0.58 -0.96
CA ARG A 153 -9.78 -0.16 -2.29
C ARG A 153 -10.49 1.19 -2.15
N LEU A 154 -9.89 2.25 -2.68
CA LEU A 154 -10.64 3.45 -3.05
C LEU A 154 -11.40 3.18 -4.35
#